data_AF-A0A3D2EHB9-F1
#
_entry.id   AF-A0A3D2EHB9-F1
#
_cell.length_a   1.000
_cell.length_b   1.000
_cell.length_c   1.000
_cell.angle_alpha   90.00
_cell.angle_beta   90.00
_cell.angle_gamma   90.00
#
_symmetry.space_group_name_H-M   'P 1'
#
loop_
_entity.id
_entity.type
_entity.pdbx_description
1 polymer ?
#
loop_
_entity_poly.entity_id
_entity_poly.type
_entity_poly.pdbx_seq_one_letter_code
_entity_poly.pdbx_strand_id
1 'polypeptide(L)'
;MIDPFHLEAYGVTTVNYNRDIEIFPVLSAIFEGIYGECIYKSPTDMGVNMAGNCIIDDEACCEASNMEIIRRYYTALNNVVNDKGSENEVYKIELLMKQARITTDDRKVTVAANQRAEKLGVPTAAIELQDGTIITSKTSDLLGASAALLLNALKALGGVDHDTHLISPEAIEPIQVLKTKYLGGKNPRLHTDEVLIALSISALTDENAQKALEQLPRLKGCQVHTSVMLSNVDIKTFKKLGVDLTSEPRKERGF
;
A
#
# COMPACT_ATOMS: atom_id res chain seq x y z
N MET A 1 11.93 -22.64 -5.68
CA MET A 1 12.03 -24.07 -6.08
C MET A 1 12.67 -24.86 -4.95
N ILE A 2 12.47 -26.16 -4.91
CA ILE A 2 13.24 -27.03 -4.01
C ILE A 2 14.68 -27.06 -4.51
N ASP A 3 15.66 -26.99 -3.60
CA ASP A 3 17.07 -27.19 -3.92
C ASP A 3 17.35 -28.71 -4.09
N PRO A 4 17.56 -29.19 -5.33
CA PRO A 4 17.77 -30.62 -5.55
C PRO A 4 19.12 -31.09 -5.01
N PHE A 5 20.15 -30.24 -5.00
CA PHE A 5 21.50 -30.59 -4.55
C PHE A 5 21.52 -30.83 -3.04
N HIS A 6 20.84 -29.97 -2.28
CA HIS A 6 20.75 -30.14 -0.82
C HIS A 6 19.92 -31.37 -0.44
N LEU A 7 18.83 -31.63 -1.18
CA LEU A 7 18.02 -32.83 -0.99
C LEU A 7 18.81 -34.12 -1.29
N GLU A 8 19.59 -34.14 -2.36
CA GLU A 8 20.43 -35.29 -2.71
C GLU A 8 21.55 -35.52 -1.70
N ALA A 9 22.24 -34.45 -1.27
CA ALA A 9 23.38 -34.55 -0.37
C ALA A 9 23.00 -34.87 1.08
N TYR A 10 21.85 -34.39 1.55
CA TYR A 10 21.48 -34.45 2.98
C TYR A 10 20.12 -35.09 3.26
N GLY A 11 19.29 -35.35 2.25
CA GLY A 11 17.91 -35.83 2.44
C GLY A 11 16.97 -34.77 3.04
N VAL A 12 17.37 -33.50 3.05
CA VAL A 12 16.60 -32.39 3.64
C VAL A 12 16.06 -31.48 2.54
N THR A 13 14.76 -31.23 2.57
CA THR A 13 14.10 -30.30 1.63
C THR A 13 14.35 -28.85 2.04
N THR A 14 15.03 -28.08 1.19
CA THR A 14 15.22 -26.63 1.35
C THR A 14 14.77 -25.88 0.09
N VAL A 15 14.59 -24.55 0.21
CA VAL A 15 14.10 -23.71 -0.87
C VAL A 15 15.22 -22.81 -1.41
N ASN A 16 15.39 -22.81 -2.73
CA ASN A 16 16.29 -21.91 -3.46
C ASN A 16 15.61 -21.40 -4.76
N TYR A 17 16.30 -20.65 -5.61
CA TYR A 17 15.76 -20.04 -6.82
C TYR A 17 16.56 -20.42 -8.07
N ASN A 18 15.92 -20.35 -9.25
CA ASN A 18 16.43 -20.92 -10.50
C ASN A 18 17.86 -20.53 -10.82
N ARG A 19 18.18 -19.24 -10.71
CA ARG A 19 19.50 -18.71 -11.06
C ARG A 19 20.62 -19.41 -10.29
N ASP A 20 20.45 -19.57 -8.98
CA ASP A 20 21.50 -20.15 -8.13
C ASP A 20 21.58 -21.67 -8.28
N ILE A 21 20.44 -22.33 -8.43
CA ILE A 21 20.39 -23.76 -8.74
C ILE A 21 21.07 -24.06 -10.10
N GLU A 22 20.76 -23.28 -11.13
CA GLU A 22 21.29 -23.48 -12.49
C GLU A 22 22.79 -23.24 -12.56
N ILE A 23 23.33 -22.27 -11.82
CA ILE A 23 24.76 -21.93 -11.87
C ILE A 23 25.64 -22.74 -10.90
N PHE A 24 25.04 -23.39 -9.89
CA PHE A 24 25.78 -24.10 -8.85
C PHE A 24 26.81 -25.12 -9.38
N PRO A 25 26.54 -25.96 -10.41
CA PRO A 25 27.54 -26.89 -10.94
C PRO A 25 28.79 -26.21 -11.47
N VAL A 26 28.63 -25.04 -12.09
CA VAL A 26 29.76 -24.24 -12.61
C VAL A 26 30.56 -23.67 -11.44
N LEU A 27 29.90 -23.15 -10.41
CA LEU A 27 30.57 -22.66 -9.21
C LEU A 27 31.32 -23.77 -8.48
N SER A 28 30.74 -24.97 -8.35
CA SER A 28 31.39 -26.13 -7.74
C SER A 28 32.70 -26.47 -8.43
N ALA A 29 32.69 -26.54 -9.77
CA ALA A 29 33.91 -26.80 -10.56
C ALA A 29 34.98 -25.70 -10.38
N ILE A 30 34.56 -24.44 -10.22
CA ILE A 30 35.48 -23.34 -9.91
C ILE A 30 36.10 -23.52 -8.51
N PHE A 31 35.31 -23.89 -7.50
CA PHE A 31 35.83 -24.17 -6.16
C PHE A 31 36.81 -25.35 -6.17
N GLU A 32 36.48 -26.44 -6.86
CA GLU A 32 37.40 -27.57 -7.05
C GLU A 32 38.70 -27.15 -7.73
N GLY A 33 38.63 -26.29 -8.76
CA GLY A 33 39.81 -25.78 -9.47
C GLY A 33 40.71 -24.89 -8.60
N ILE A 34 40.13 -24.10 -7.69
CA ILE A 34 40.88 -23.16 -6.83
C ILE A 34 41.41 -23.84 -5.57
N TYR A 35 40.60 -24.66 -4.91
CA TYR A 35 40.86 -25.20 -3.58
C TYR A 35 41.16 -26.71 -3.57
N GLY A 36 41.01 -27.40 -4.70
CA GLY A 36 41.16 -28.86 -4.81
C GLY A 36 39.90 -29.64 -4.42
N GLU A 37 38.94 -28.99 -3.78
CA GLU A 37 37.62 -29.54 -3.43
C GLU A 37 36.55 -28.43 -3.38
N CYS A 38 35.29 -28.79 -3.55
CA CYS A 38 34.17 -27.90 -3.25
C CYS A 38 33.64 -28.20 -1.85
N ILE A 39 33.76 -27.23 -0.94
CA ILE A 39 33.30 -27.36 0.46
C ILE A 39 31.77 -27.28 0.60
N TYR A 40 31.06 -26.81 -0.44
CA TYR A 40 29.61 -26.67 -0.45
C TYR A 40 28.99 -27.77 -1.28
N LYS A 41 27.95 -28.44 -0.77
CA LYS A 41 27.24 -29.49 -1.50
C LYS A 41 25.97 -28.98 -2.18
N SER A 42 25.56 -27.75 -1.88
CA SER A 42 24.41 -27.11 -2.49
C SER A 42 24.51 -25.58 -2.43
N PRO A 43 23.71 -24.84 -3.23
CA PRO A 43 23.60 -23.39 -3.07
C PRO A 43 22.95 -23.00 -1.73
N THR A 44 22.19 -23.89 -1.09
CA THR A 44 21.75 -23.68 0.31
C THR A 44 22.93 -23.63 1.28
N ASP A 45 23.92 -24.53 1.14
CA ASP A 45 25.11 -24.53 2.01
C ASP A 45 25.95 -23.24 1.85
N MET A 46 25.94 -22.67 0.64
CA MET A 46 26.60 -21.38 0.37
C MET A 46 25.87 -20.20 1.02
N GLY A 47 24.59 -20.37 1.36
CA GLY A 47 23.79 -19.36 2.02
C GLY A 47 24.14 -19.22 3.49
N VAL A 48 24.20 -17.98 3.97
CA VAL A 48 24.44 -17.66 5.39
C VAL A 48 23.20 -17.06 6.06
N ASN A 49 22.02 -17.21 5.45
CA ASN A 49 20.79 -16.57 5.89
C ASN A 49 20.22 -17.25 7.15
N MET A 50 20.10 -16.48 8.23
CA MET A 50 19.51 -16.94 9.50
C MET A 50 18.11 -16.38 9.77
N ALA A 51 17.54 -15.59 8.86
CA ALA A 51 16.29 -14.86 9.11
C ALA A 51 15.11 -15.77 9.48
N GLY A 52 14.99 -16.94 8.84
CA GLY A 52 13.92 -17.91 9.14
C GLY A 52 13.99 -18.48 10.56
N ASN A 53 15.20 -18.55 11.15
CA ASN A 53 15.40 -19.03 12.52
C ASN A 53 15.04 -17.98 13.58
N CYS A 54 14.78 -16.73 13.15
CA CYS A 54 14.48 -15.61 14.03
C CYS A 54 12.99 -15.21 14.00
N ILE A 55 12.13 -15.98 13.33
CA ILE A 55 10.68 -15.77 13.36
C ILE A 55 10.17 -16.19 14.74
N ILE A 56 9.70 -15.20 15.51
CA ILE A 56 9.12 -15.42 16.85
C ILE A 56 7.59 -15.59 16.83
N ASP A 57 6.96 -15.17 15.73
CA ASP A 57 5.53 -15.23 15.49
C ASP A 57 5.30 -15.50 13.99
N ASP A 58 5.03 -16.77 13.68
CA ASP A 58 4.84 -17.25 12.30
C ASP A 58 3.52 -16.73 11.71
N GLU A 59 2.45 -16.71 12.50
CA GLU A 59 1.13 -16.25 12.06
C GLU A 59 1.17 -14.77 11.65
N ALA A 60 1.82 -13.93 12.45
CA ALA A 60 2.01 -12.51 12.10
C ALA A 60 2.83 -12.33 10.81
N CYS A 61 3.86 -13.14 10.60
CA CYS A 61 4.67 -13.11 9.38
C CYS A 61 3.87 -13.59 8.15
N CYS A 62 3.07 -14.64 8.29
CA CYS A 62 2.15 -15.13 7.27
C CYS A 62 1.11 -14.06 6.90
N GLU A 63 0.48 -13.42 7.88
CA GLU A 63 -0.49 -12.35 7.63
C GLU A 63 0.17 -11.16 6.89
N ALA A 64 1.30 -10.68 7.38
CA ALA A 64 2.01 -9.56 6.78
C ALA A 64 2.46 -9.82 5.33
N SER A 65 2.93 -11.05 5.05
CA SER A 65 3.35 -11.46 3.71
C SER A 65 2.17 -11.65 2.76
N ASN A 66 1.05 -12.21 3.22
CA ASN A 66 -0.19 -12.28 2.45
C ASN A 66 -0.70 -10.88 2.05
N MET A 67 -0.66 -9.94 2.99
CA MET A 67 -1.00 -8.54 2.69
C MET A 67 -0.06 -7.91 1.65
N GLU A 68 1.24 -8.25 1.68
CA GLU A 68 2.20 -7.79 0.68
C GLU A 68 1.88 -8.33 -0.72
N ILE A 69 1.51 -9.61 -0.83
CA ILE A 69 1.10 -10.20 -2.10
C ILE A 69 -0.09 -9.43 -2.70
N ILE A 70 -1.10 -9.11 -1.88
CA ILE A 70 -2.27 -8.33 -2.33
C ILE A 70 -1.86 -6.90 -2.73
N ARG A 71 -0.95 -6.25 -2.00
CA ARG A 71 -0.42 -4.92 -2.38
C ARG A 71 0.32 -4.96 -3.72
N ARG A 72 1.09 -6.02 -3.97
CA ARG A 72 1.79 -6.24 -5.24
C ARG A 72 0.82 -6.47 -6.38
N TYR A 73 -0.25 -7.23 -6.14
CA TYR A 73 -1.32 -7.45 -7.12
C TYR A 73 -1.93 -6.13 -7.61
N TYR A 74 -2.38 -5.27 -6.68
CA TYR A 74 -2.93 -3.96 -7.03
C TYR A 74 -1.90 -3.03 -7.69
N THR A 75 -0.64 -3.10 -7.27
CA THR A 75 0.43 -2.32 -7.91
C THR A 75 0.61 -2.75 -9.37
N ALA A 76 0.67 -4.04 -9.65
CA ALA A 76 0.82 -4.57 -11.00
C ALA A 76 -0.40 -4.23 -11.88
N LEU A 77 -1.62 -4.38 -11.36
CA LEU A 77 -2.85 -3.98 -12.07
C LEU A 77 -2.84 -2.49 -12.44
N ASN A 78 -2.49 -1.61 -11.49
CA ASN A 78 -2.43 -0.17 -11.74
C ASN A 78 -1.31 0.18 -12.74
N ASN A 79 -0.21 -0.56 -12.76
CA ASN A 79 0.83 -0.38 -13.77
C ASN A 79 0.35 -0.77 -15.17
N VAL A 80 -0.43 -1.85 -15.32
CA VAL A 80 -1.02 -2.25 -16.60
C VAL A 80 -1.98 -1.17 -17.12
N VAL A 81 -2.89 -0.66 -16.30
CA VAL A 81 -3.85 0.40 -16.71
C VAL A 81 -3.17 1.74 -17.06
N ASN A 82 -1.93 1.93 -16.61
CA ASN A 82 -1.13 3.11 -16.92
C ASN A 82 -0.05 2.84 -18.00
N ASP A 83 -0.14 1.72 -18.72
CA ASP A 83 0.81 1.33 -19.78
C ASP A 83 2.27 1.27 -19.31
N LYS A 84 2.49 0.91 -18.03
CA LYS A 84 3.79 0.81 -17.37
C LYS A 84 4.17 -0.61 -16.96
N GLY A 85 3.26 -1.56 -17.09
CA GLY A 85 3.43 -2.94 -16.66
C GLY A 85 2.92 -3.94 -17.70
N SER A 86 3.12 -5.22 -17.44
CA SER A 86 2.68 -6.31 -18.32
C SER A 86 1.61 -7.17 -17.66
N GLU A 87 0.66 -7.66 -18.44
CA GLU A 87 -0.35 -8.61 -17.95
C GLU A 87 0.28 -9.90 -17.39
N ASN A 88 1.45 -10.27 -17.89
CA ASN A 88 2.21 -11.42 -17.40
C ASN A 88 2.67 -11.25 -15.93
N GLU A 89 2.97 -10.02 -15.50
CA GLU A 89 3.30 -9.73 -14.11
C GLU A 89 2.09 -9.97 -13.21
N VAL A 90 0.91 -9.46 -13.61
CA VAL A 90 -0.35 -9.66 -12.90
C VAL A 90 -0.66 -11.15 -12.78
N TYR A 91 -0.59 -11.88 -13.89
CA TYR A 91 -0.86 -13.32 -13.92
C TYR A 91 0.04 -14.11 -12.95
N LYS A 92 1.34 -13.79 -12.87
CA LYS A 92 2.25 -14.44 -11.92
C LYS A 92 1.84 -14.19 -10.47
N ILE A 93 1.40 -12.98 -10.14
CA ILE A 93 0.95 -12.65 -8.79
C ILE A 93 -0.38 -13.34 -8.48
N GLU A 94 -1.29 -13.46 -9.45
CA GLU A 94 -2.54 -14.23 -9.28
C GLU A 94 -2.27 -15.71 -8.97
N LEU A 95 -1.25 -16.31 -9.61
CA LEU A 95 -0.82 -17.66 -9.26
C LEU A 95 -0.29 -17.74 -7.82
N LEU A 96 0.47 -16.74 -7.36
CA LEU A 96 0.93 -16.66 -5.97
C LEU A 96 -0.24 -16.52 -4.99
N MET A 97 -1.23 -15.68 -5.30
CA MET A 97 -2.44 -15.52 -4.49
C MET A 97 -3.21 -16.85 -4.39
N LYS A 98 -3.36 -17.58 -5.51
CA LYS A 98 -3.99 -18.91 -5.51
C LYS A 98 -3.22 -19.93 -4.66
N GLN A 99 -1.89 -19.92 -4.73
CA GLN A 99 -1.04 -20.80 -3.92
C GLN A 99 -1.13 -20.47 -2.42
N ALA A 100 -1.17 -19.18 -2.08
CA ALA A 100 -1.36 -18.68 -0.71
C ALA A 100 -2.81 -18.79 -0.21
N ARG A 101 -3.77 -19.13 -1.10
CA ARG A 101 -5.21 -19.23 -0.83
C ARG A 101 -5.82 -17.93 -0.31
N ILE A 102 -5.35 -16.81 -0.86
CA ILE A 102 -5.84 -15.47 -0.55
C ILE A 102 -6.48 -14.82 -1.77
N THR A 103 -7.32 -13.83 -1.51
CA THR A 103 -8.06 -13.02 -2.45
C THR A 103 -7.91 -11.54 -2.07
N THR A 104 -8.45 -10.64 -2.91
CA THR A 104 -8.50 -9.22 -2.57
C THR A 104 -9.39 -8.92 -1.35
N ASP A 105 -10.32 -9.81 -1.02
CA ASP A 105 -11.29 -9.63 0.06
C ASP A 105 -10.67 -9.85 1.44
N ASP A 106 -9.54 -10.58 1.52
CA ASP A 106 -8.76 -10.74 2.76
C ASP A 106 -8.18 -9.41 3.26
N ARG A 107 -8.06 -8.41 2.37
CA ARG A 107 -7.71 -7.04 2.74
C ARG A 107 -8.98 -6.25 3.08
N LYS A 108 -9.28 -6.11 4.38
CA LYS A 108 -10.53 -5.48 4.88
C LYS A 108 -10.86 -4.12 4.26
N VAL A 109 -9.85 -3.26 4.06
CA VAL A 109 -10.03 -1.93 3.47
C VAL A 109 -10.45 -1.97 2.00
N THR A 110 -10.08 -3.02 1.26
CA THR A 110 -10.55 -3.24 -0.12
C THR A 110 -12.06 -3.42 -0.11
N VAL A 111 -12.55 -4.34 0.72
CA VAL A 111 -13.98 -4.65 0.85
C VAL A 111 -14.75 -3.40 1.26
N ALA A 112 -14.29 -2.69 2.30
CA ALA A 112 -14.95 -1.51 2.84
C ALA A 112 -15.05 -0.36 1.82
N ALA A 113 -13.98 -0.11 1.06
CA ALA A 113 -13.99 0.91 0.00
C ALA A 113 -14.94 0.50 -1.14
N ASN A 114 -14.84 -0.72 -1.65
CA ASN A 114 -15.62 -1.16 -2.80
C ASN A 114 -17.12 -1.24 -2.52
N GLN A 115 -17.53 -1.78 -1.36
CA GLN A 115 -18.93 -1.80 -0.94
C GLN A 115 -19.51 -0.39 -0.81
N ARG A 116 -18.72 0.56 -0.29
CA ARG A 116 -19.16 1.95 -0.17
C ARG A 116 -19.28 2.64 -1.53
N ALA A 117 -18.35 2.37 -2.45
CA ALA A 117 -18.42 2.87 -3.82
C ALA A 117 -19.66 2.34 -4.56
N GLU A 118 -19.95 1.04 -4.44
CA GLU A 118 -21.11 0.41 -5.03
C GLU A 118 -22.42 1.02 -4.50
N LYS A 119 -22.51 1.20 -3.18
CA LYS A 119 -23.71 1.78 -2.54
C LYS A 119 -23.96 3.23 -2.93
N LEU A 120 -22.91 4.03 -3.12
CA LEU A 120 -23.03 5.48 -3.31
C LEU A 120 -22.87 5.93 -4.77
N GLY A 121 -22.35 5.08 -5.66
CA GLY A 121 -22.11 5.42 -7.06
C GLY A 121 -21.03 6.49 -7.29
N VAL A 122 -20.20 6.78 -6.28
CA VAL A 122 -19.12 7.78 -6.35
C VAL A 122 -17.79 7.16 -5.90
N PRO A 123 -16.63 7.74 -6.26
CA PRO A 123 -15.36 7.28 -5.71
C PRO A 123 -15.33 7.35 -4.18
N THR A 124 -14.74 6.34 -3.56
CA THR A 124 -14.64 6.22 -2.10
C THR A 124 -13.27 5.68 -1.70
N ALA A 125 -12.98 5.74 -0.41
CA ALA A 125 -11.77 5.19 0.15
C ALA A 125 -12.04 4.63 1.55
N ALA A 126 -11.14 3.76 2.01
CA ALA A 126 -11.15 3.19 3.35
C ALA A 126 -9.74 3.12 3.94
N ILE A 127 -9.64 3.27 5.24
CA ILE A 127 -8.42 3.12 6.05
C ILE A 127 -8.70 2.19 7.22
N GLU A 128 -7.76 1.29 7.51
CA GLU A 128 -7.71 0.50 8.73
C GLU A 128 -6.64 1.12 9.63
N LEU A 129 -7.07 1.58 10.80
CA LEU A 129 -6.20 2.16 11.81
C LEU A 129 -5.45 1.06 12.56
N GLN A 130 -4.44 1.44 13.35
CA GLN A 130 -3.61 0.50 14.11
C GLN A 130 -4.40 -0.34 15.14
N ASP A 131 -5.56 0.14 15.58
CA ASP A 131 -6.48 -0.59 16.48
C ASP A 131 -7.47 -1.51 15.73
N GLY A 132 -7.36 -1.61 14.40
CA GLY A 132 -8.27 -2.38 13.55
C GLY A 132 -9.55 -1.64 13.16
N THR A 133 -9.76 -0.40 13.62
CA THR A 133 -10.94 0.39 13.26
C THR A 133 -10.91 0.73 11.77
N ILE A 134 -12.01 0.45 11.07
CA ILE A 134 -12.18 0.80 9.66
C ILE A 134 -12.95 2.11 9.53
N ILE A 135 -12.32 3.09 8.88
CA ILE A 135 -12.93 4.38 8.56
C ILE A 135 -13.07 4.48 7.05
N THR A 136 -14.19 5.04 6.59
CA THR A 136 -14.45 5.21 5.17
C THR A 136 -14.74 6.67 4.83
N SER A 137 -14.62 7.00 3.54
CA SER A 137 -14.93 8.32 2.99
C SER A 137 -15.64 8.21 1.65
N LYS A 138 -16.03 9.35 1.09
CA LYS A 138 -16.59 9.45 -0.26
C LYS A 138 -16.15 10.76 -0.89
N THR A 139 -16.12 10.82 -2.22
CA THR A 139 -16.01 12.08 -2.93
C THR A 139 -17.25 12.94 -2.66
N SER A 140 -17.01 14.23 -2.49
CA SER A 140 -18.00 15.29 -2.31
C SER A 140 -17.71 16.44 -3.28
N ASP A 141 -18.49 17.52 -3.20
CA ASP A 141 -18.24 18.72 -4.00
C ASP A 141 -16.95 19.44 -3.59
N LEU A 142 -16.59 19.35 -2.31
CA LEU A 142 -15.43 20.03 -1.73
C LEU A 142 -14.15 19.17 -1.76
N LEU A 143 -14.29 17.89 -1.46
CA LEU A 143 -13.18 16.98 -1.20
C LEU A 143 -13.24 15.74 -2.07
N GLY A 144 -12.09 15.35 -2.61
CA GLY A 144 -11.90 13.99 -3.13
C GLY A 144 -11.95 12.95 -2.01
N ALA A 145 -12.26 11.70 -2.35
CA ALA A 145 -12.37 10.61 -1.38
C ALA A 145 -11.11 10.44 -0.51
N SER A 146 -9.91 10.55 -1.08
CA SER A 146 -8.63 10.46 -0.36
C SER A 146 -8.46 11.55 0.70
N ALA A 147 -8.77 12.80 0.34
CA ALA A 147 -8.66 13.94 1.23
C ALA A 147 -9.71 13.88 2.37
N ALA A 148 -10.94 13.49 2.04
CA ALA A 148 -11.98 13.24 3.02
C ALA A 148 -11.62 12.09 3.98
N LEU A 149 -10.94 11.04 3.48
CA LEU A 149 -10.47 9.92 4.30
C LEU A 149 -9.47 10.38 5.35
N LEU A 150 -8.49 11.19 4.95
CA LEU A 150 -7.49 11.73 5.88
C LEU A 150 -8.16 12.51 7.01
N LEU A 151 -9.08 13.43 6.69
CA LEU A 151 -9.78 14.18 7.72
C LEU A 151 -10.61 13.29 8.66
N ASN A 152 -11.32 12.30 8.11
CA ASN A 152 -12.10 11.36 8.93
C ASN A 152 -11.19 10.52 9.85
N ALA A 153 -10.04 10.08 9.36
CA ALA A 153 -9.07 9.31 10.13
C ALA A 153 -8.46 10.16 11.26
N LEU A 154 -8.06 11.39 10.96
CA LEU A 154 -7.46 12.30 11.95
C LEU A 154 -8.48 12.74 13.01
N LYS A 155 -9.75 12.96 12.64
CA LYS A 155 -10.83 13.19 13.61
C LYS A 155 -10.95 12.03 14.59
N ALA A 156 -11.06 10.81 14.07
CA ALA A 156 -11.21 9.61 14.91
C ALA A 156 -10.01 9.41 15.84
N LEU A 157 -8.78 9.53 15.31
CA LEU A 157 -7.56 9.39 16.11
C LEU A 157 -7.44 10.48 17.19
N GLY A 158 -7.93 11.69 16.91
CA GLY A 158 -7.86 12.85 17.79
C GLY A 158 -9.04 12.96 18.75
N GLY A 159 -9.97 12.01 18.73
CA GLY A 159 -11.19 12.04 19.56
C GLY A 159 -12.12 13.20 19.20
N VAL A 160 -12.08 13.68 17.96
CA VAL A 160 -12.96 14.74 17.46
C VAL A 160 -14.20 14.11 16.85
N ASP A 161 -15.36 14.71 17.14
CA ASP A 161 -16.65 14.25 16.62
C ASP A 161 -16.69 14.24 15.08
N HIS A 162 -17.38 13.25 14.50
CA HIS A 162 -17.41 13.02 13.06
C HIS A 162 -17.98 14.22 12.29
N ASP A 163 -18.97 14.91 12.83
CA ASP A 163 -19.65 16.01 12.15
C ASP A 163 -18.94 17.35 12.35
N THR A 164 -17.84 17.37 13.11
CA THR A 164 -17.02 18.57 13.29
C THR A 164 -16.27 18.92 11.99
N HIS A 165 -16.44 20.16 11.55
CA HIS A 165 -15.67 20.74 10.44
C HIS A 165 -14.31 21.21 10.93
N LEU A 166 -13.23 20.57 10.47
CA LEU A 166 -11.86 20.89 10.88
C LEU A 166 -11.19 22.01 10.06
N ILE A 167 -11.71 22.30 8.87
CA ILE A 167 -11.11 23.27 7.96
C ILE A 167 -12.12 24.36 7.71
N SER A 168 -11.73 25.59 8.00
CA SER A 168 -12.59 26.73 7.82
C SER A 168 -12.78 27.06 6.33
N PRO A 169 -13.94 27.59 5.92
CA PRO A 169 -14.15 28.04 4.54
C PRO A 169 -13.08 29.03 4.06
N GLU A 170 -12.61 29.92 4.94
CA GLU A 170 -11.58 30.92 4.65
C GLU A 170 -10.21 30.30 4.32
N ALA A 171 -9.93 29.08 4.80
CA ALA A 171 -8.73 28.33 4.44
C ALA A 171 -8.89 27.58 3.10
N ILE A 172 -10.12 27.26 2.68
CA ILE A 172 -10.40 26.47 1.48
C ILE A 172 -10.65 27.33 0.25
N GLU A 173 -11.46 28.38 0.38
CA GLU A 173 -11.91 29.22 -0.73
C GLU A 173 -10.73 29.80 -1.55
N PRO A 174 -9.66 30.34 -0.93
CA PRO A 174 -8.53 30.87 -1.69
C PRO A 174 -7.84 29.81 -2.56
N ILE A 175 -7.76 28.56 -2.06
CA ILE A 175 -7.16 27.43 -2.79
C ILE A 175 -8.05 27.08 -4.00
N GLN A 176 -9.36 27.00 -3.81
CA GLN A 176 -10.29 26.69 -4.90
C GLN A 176 -10.32 27.78 -5.98
N VAL A 177 -10.30 29.05 -5.56
CA VAL A 177 -10.23 30.21 -6.45
C VAL A 177 -8.93 30.20 -7.25
N LEU A 178 -7.79 29.92 -6.61
CA LEU A 178 -6.50 29.74 -7.29
C LEU A 178 -6.59 28.66 -8.37
N LYS A 179 -7.06 27.46 -8.01
CA LYS A 179 -7.17 26.32 -8.95
C LYS A 179 -8.04 26.63 -10.14
N THR A 180 -9.22 27.21 -9.90
CA THR A 180 -10.25 27.36 -10.95
C THR A 180 -10.12 28.63 -11.78
N LYS A 181 -9.88 29.79 -11.14
CA LYS A 181 -9.84 31.07 -11.84
C LYS A 181 -8.48 31.40 -12.42
N TYR A 182 -7.39 31.03 -11.73
CA TYR A 182 -6.04 31.46 -12.09
C TYR A 182 -5.20 30.37 -12.74
N LEU A 183 -5.33 29.12 -12.29
CA LEU A 183 -4.58 27.97 -12.82
C LEU A 183 -5.34 27.19 -13.91
N GLY A 184 -6.56 27.62 -14.26
CA GLY A 184 -7.36 27.02 -15.34
C GLY A 184 -7.85 25.59 -15.05
N GLY A 185 -7.79 25.13 -13.80
CA GLY A 185 -8.31 23.84 -13.39
C GLY A 185 -9.83 23.80 -13.43
N LYS A 186 -10.42 22.73 -13.97
CA LYS A 186 -11.88 22.53 -13.96
C LYS A 186 -12.40 21.94 -12.65
N ASN A 187 -11.54 21.26 -11.90
CA ASN A 187 -11.91 20.55 -10.68
C ASN A 187 -11.57 21.40 -9.44
N PRO A 188 -12.57 21.91 -8.69
CA PRO A 188 -12.33 22.70 -7.49
C PRO A 188 -11.99 21.84 -6.26
N ARG A 189 -12.06 20.50 -6.34
CA ARG A 189 -11.81 19.62 -5.20
C ARG A 189 -10.35 19.70 -4.76
N LEU A 190 -10.15 19.63 -3.45
CA LEU A 190 -8.82 19.69 -2.87
C LEU A 190 -8.14 18.32 -2.91
N HIS A 191 -6.86 18.31 -3.24
CA HIS A 191 -5.97 17.17 -3.05
C HIS A 191 -5.58 17.03 -1.58
N THR A 192 -5.05 15.87 -1.22
CA THR A 192 -4.62 15.55 0.15
C THR A 192 -3.58 16.53 0.70
N ASP A 193 -2.64 17.02 -0.10
CA ASP A 193 -1.63 18.00 0.32
C ASP A 193 -2.24 19.39 0.57
N GLU A 194 -3.11 19.85 -0.31
CA GLU A 194 -3.89 21.09 -0.16
C GLU A 194 -4.74 21.05 1.12
N VAL A 195 -5.37 19.90 1.41
CA VAL A 195 -6.13 19.68 2.66
C VAL A 195 -5.24 19.73 3.89
N LEU A 196 -4.04 19.14 3.86
CA LEU A 196 -3.12 19.20 4.99
C LEU A 196 -2.60 20.62 5.24
N ILE A 197 -2.36 21.40 4.17
CA ILE A 197 -2.01 22.81 4.28
C ILE A 197 -3.16 23.60 4.93
N ALA A 198 -4.39 23.42 4.43
CA ALA A 198 -5.56 24.11 4.96
C ALA A 198 -5.84 23.73 6.43
N LEU A 199 -5.71 22.45 6.78
CA LEU A 199 -5.80 21.96 8.16
C LEU A 199 -4.73 22.61 9.06
N SER A 200 -3.49 22.72 8.56
CA SER A 200 -2.40 23.36 9.31
C SER A 200 -2.66 24.85 9.56
N ILE A 201 -3.36 25.53 8.65
CA ILE A 201 -3.77 26.93 8.86
C ILE A 201 -4.90 27.00 9.89
N SER A 202 -5.92 26.15 9.77
CA SER A 202 -7.04 26.12 10.73
C SER A 202 -6.60 25.77 12.15
N ALA A 203 -5.55 24.95 12.31
CA ALA A 203 -4.96 24.61 13.62
C ALA A 203 -4.40 25.82 14.41
N LEU A 204 -4.21 26.99 13.78
CA LEU A 204 -3.79 28.20 14.49
C LEU A 204 -4.89 28.78 15.39
N THR A 205 -6.16 28.50 15.08
CA THR A 205 -7.32 29.12 15.74
C THR A 205 -8.39 28.11 16.17
N ASP A 206 -8.26 26.83 15.79
CA ASP A 206 -9.20 25.76 16.10
C ASP A 206 -8.48 24.60 16.81
N GLU A 207 -8.87 24.34 18.07
CA GLU A 207 -8.31 23.27 18.90
C GLU A 207 -8.59 21.87 18.32
N ASN A 208 -9.73 21.66 17.66
CA ASN A 208 -10.05 20.38 17.02
C ASN A 208 -9.17 20.13 15.80
N ALA A 209 -8.90 21.18 15.00
CA ALA A 209 -7.98 21.10 13.88
C ALA A 209 -6.55 20.79 14.36
N GLN A 210 -6.12 21.41 15.46
CA GLN A 210 -4.83 21.11 16.08
C GLN A 210 -4.75 19.66 16.57
N LYS A 211 -5.75 19.19 17.34
CA LYS A 211 -5.82 17.80 17.82
C LYS A 211 -5.71 16.80 16.68
N ALA A 212 -6.42 17.05 15.58
CA ALA A 212 -6.38 16.22 14.38
C ALA A 212 -4.99 16.24 13.70
N LEU A 213 -4.39 17.42 13.53
CA LEU A 213 -3.08 17.58 12.90
C LEU A 213 -1.98 16.82 13.66
N GLU A 214 -2.02 16.84 15.00
CA GLU A 214 -1.08 16.14 15.88
C GLU A 214 -1.13 14.60 15.72
N GLN A 215 -2.20 14.05 15.13
CA GLN A 215 -2.34 12.61 14.90
C GLN A 215 -1.66 12.09 13.63
N LEU A 216 -1.13 12.97 12.75
CA LEU A 216 -0.50 12.55 11.50
C LEU A 216 0.53 11.40 11.65
N PRO A 217 1.41 11.39 12.67
CA PRO A 217 2.38 10.30 12.84
C PRO A 217 1.72 8.92 13.07
N ARG A 218 0.50 8.88 13.60
CA ARG A 218 -0.22 7.63 13.89
C ARG A 218 -0.81 6.98 12.64
N LEU A 219 -0.77 7.66 11.48
CA LEU A 219 -1.15 7.06 10.20
C LEU A 219 -0.08 6.11 9.65
N LYS A 220 1.15 6.17 10.16
CA LYS A 220 2.24 5.33 9.67
C LYS A 220 1.92 3.85 9.92
N GLY A 221 2.02 3.04 8.85
CA GLY A 221 1.70 1.61 8.86
C GLY A 221 0.21 1.29 8.67
N CYS A 222 -0.67 2.29 8.66
CA CYS A 222 -2.09 2.07 8.38
C CYS A 222 -2.29 1.62 6.92
N GLN A 223 -3.31 0.79 6.72
CA GLN A 223 -3.63 0.23 5.42
C GLN A 223 -4.72 1.06 4.76
N VAL A 224 -4.55 1.45 3.49
CA VAL A 224 -5.56 2.21 2.73
C VAL A 224 -5.92 1.52 1.42
N HIS A 225 -7.18 1.64 1.04
CA HIS A 225 -7.66 1.29 -0.29
C HIS A 225 -8.56 2.39 -0.87
N THR A 226 -8.48 2.63 -2.18
CA THR A 226 -9.33 3.57 -2.90
C THR A 226 -10.03 2.90 -4.07
N SER A 227 -11.31 3.20 -4.27
CA SER A 227 -12.12 2.58 -5.33
C SER A 227 -11.79 3.08 -6.75
N VAL A 228 -10.83 4.01 -6.86
CA VAL A 228 -10.25 4.55 -8.10
C VAL A 228 -8.77 4.82 -7.89
N MET A 229 -8.00 4.84 -8.96
CA MET A 229 -6.60 5.27 -8.95
C MET A 229 -6.50 6.75 -8.57
N LEU A 230 -5.57 7.05 -7.67
CA LEU A 230 -5.32 8.41 -7.20
C LEU A 230 -4.37 9.18 -8.12
N SER A 231 -4.39 10.50 -7.97
CA SER A 231 -3.39 11.38 -8.59
C SER A 231 -1.99 11.11 -8.01
N ASN A 232 -0.95 11.44 -8.78
CA ASN A 232 0.43 11.34 -8.30
C ASN A 232 0.69 12.21 -7.05
N VAL A 233 -0.05 13.32 -6.90
CA VAL A 233 0.04 14.21 -5.73
C VAL A 233 -0.42 13.46 -4.48
N ASP A 234 -1.59 12.82 -4.57
CA ASP A 234 -2.15 12.08 -3.44
C ASP A 234 -1.33 10.83 -3.08
N ILE A 235 -0.86 10.08 -4.08
CA ILE A 235 0.02 8.92 -3.87
C ILE A 235 1.30 9.33 -3.12
N LYS A 236 1.93 10.44 -3.54
CA LYS A 236 3.15 10.94 -2.88
C LYS A 236 2.87 11.38 -1.45
N THR A 237 1.71 11.97 -1.19
CA THR A 237 1.32 12.42 0.15
C THR A 237 1.13 11.23 1.10
N PHE A 238 0.35 10.21 0.71
CA PHE A 238 0.23 8.99 1.50
C PHE A 238 1.57 8.29 1.74
N LYS A 239 2.44 8.25 0.72
CA LYS A 239 3.79 7.69 0.86
C LYS A 239 4.63 8.45 1.90
N LYS A 240 4.56 9.79 1.94
CA LYS A 240 5.24 10.60 2.96
C LYS A 240 4.70 10.35 4.37
N LEU A 241 3.40 10.06 4.49
CA LEU A 241 2.76 9.68 5.75
C LEU A 241 3.07 8.23 6.18
N GLY A 242 3.73 7.45 5.32
CA GLY A 242 4.04 6.04 5.60
C GLY A 242 2.81 5.14 5.62
N VAL A 243 1.80 5.47 4.81
CA VAL A 243 0.55 4.70 4.67
C VAL A 243 0.67 3.74 3.49
N ASP A 244 0.24 2.50 3.69
CA ASP A 244 0.23 1.48 2.65
C ASP A 244 -1.01 1.57 1.78
N LEU A 245 -0.90 2.34 0.69
CA LEU A 245 -1.96 2.63 -0.25
C LEU A 245 -2.09 1.55 -1.35
N THR A 246 -3.32 1.13 -1.62
CA THR A 246 -3.73 0.36 -2.80
C THR A 246 -4.91 1.04 -3.48
N SER A 247 -5.14 0.77 -4.76
CA SER A 247 -6.26 1.34 -5.52
C SER A 247 -6.82 0.34 -6.51
N GLU A 248 -8.13 0.34 -6.69
CA GLU A 248 -8.77 -0.32 -7.83
C GLU A 248 -8.21 0.23 -9.15
N PRO A 249 -8.04 -0.62 -10.18
CA PRO A 249 -7.47 -0.25 -11.48
C PRO A 249 -8.49 0.49 -12.37
N ARG A 250 -9.14 1.50 -11.80
CA ARG A 250 -10.17 2.32 -12.44
C ARG A 250 -9.74 3.78 -12.38
N LYS A 251 -9.67 4.45 -13.52
CA LYS A 251 -9.52 5.91 -13.56
C LYS A 251 -10.83 6.56 -13.12
N GLU A 252 -10.76 7.61 -12.32
CA GLU A 252 -11.92 8.48 -12.14
C GLU A 252 -12.34 9.00 -13.52
N ARG A 253 -13.63 8.88 -13.86
CA ARG A 253 -14.14 9.48 -15.10
C ARG A 253 -14.01 10.98 -14.95
N GLY A 254 -13.07 11.58 -15.68
CA GLY A 254 -12.84 13.02 -15.68
C GLY A 254 -14.09 13.78 -16.15
N PHE A 255 -14.32 14.94 -15.54
CA PHE A 255 -15.22 15.99 -16.02
C PHE A 255 -14.53 16.83 -17.10
#